data_AF-A0A971GW56-F1
#
_entry.id   AF-A0A971GW56-F1
#
_cell.length_a   1.000
_cell.length_b   1.000
_cell.length_c   1.000
_cell.angle_alpha   90.00
_cell.angle_beta   90.00
_cell.angle_gamma   90.00
#
_symmetry.space_group_name_H-M   'P 1'
#
loop_
_entity.id
_entity.type
_entity.pdbx_description
1 polymer ?
#
loop_
_entity_poly.entity_id
_entity_poly.type
_entity_poly.pdbx_seq_one_letter_code
_entity_poly.pdbx_strand_id
1 'polypeptide(L)'
;MSTLPSLMTPRLQLRALQVLDAARIEQLAGEKEVARLTSGIPHPYPRGQAERWISRHAAAWLRGEVASWGICIRGSDELIGALSLHHDEPHQRAELSYWLGTDYWHQGYASEAAAAALAWAFGPAGYQKVTASVYAANVRSSRLLERLGFVREGLQRRQINKDGIWHDLERWGMLREEYQAVLAAGNRLLCEVTIDHEEEPMITGIAHLCLRVADLERSVRFYHEGLGMAKAFEFRREDGTWFGQYLYAGGRNFIEIFAAELSAPAKGQSFGHMCLEVDDINATVETLRKRGIEVSEVKMGSDHAWQAWLTDPDGNRIELHGYTPEAKQLASIR
;
A
#
# COMPACT_ATOMS: atom_id res chain seq x y z
N MET A 1 15.32 1.49 6.84
CA MET A 1 14.20 1.40 7.79
C MET A 1 13.28 0.30 7.32
N SER A 2 12.83 -0.60 8.21
CA SER A 2 12.01 -1.75 7.79
C SER A 2 10.52 -1.38 7.70
N THR A 3 10.11 -0.36 8.46
CA THR A 3 8.76 0.23 8.42
C THR A 3 8.82 1.70 7.99
N LEU A 4 7.69 2.18 7.48
CA LEU A 4 7.50 3.59 7.17
C LEU A 4 7.28 4.36 8.48
N PRO A 5 8.09 5.39 8.80
CA PRO A 5 7.94 6.10 10.07
C PRO A 5 6.63 6.90 10.13
N SER A 6 6.06 7.03 11.33
CA SER A 6 4.94 7.92 11.57
C SER A 6 5.43 9.36 11.78
N LEU A 7 4.79 10.34 11.15
CA LEU A 7 5.11 11.76 11.31
C LEU A 7 3.97 12.45 12.06
N MET A 8 4.27 13.03 13.20
CA MET A 8 3.32 13.76 14.03
C MET A 8 3.52 15.26 13.92
N THR A 9 2.42 15.98 13.74
CA THR A 9 2.39 17.46 13.71
C THR A 9 1.40 17.96 14.78
N PRO A 10 1.22 19.28 14.96
CA PRO A 10 0.23 19.78 15.92
C PRO A 10 -1.20 19.26 15.70
N ARG A 11 -1.64 19.10 14.44
CA ARG A 11 -3.01 18.70 14.10
C ARG A 11 -3.11 17.38 13.34
N LEU A 12 -2.02 16.82 12.84
CA LEU A 12 -2.03 15.65 11.96
C LEU A 12 -1.14 14.52 12.47
N GLN A 13 -1.52 13.32 12.08
CA GLN A 13 -0.70 12.12 12.10
C GLN A 13 -0.59 11.60 10.66
N LEU A 14 0.62 11.53 10.13
CA LEU A 14 0.92 10.88 8.87
C LEU A 14 1.41 9.47 9.19
N ARG A 15 0.57 8.47 8.94
CA ARG A 15 0.88 7.05 9.21
C ARG A 15 0.80 6.21 7.94
N ALA A 16 1.35 4.99 8.00
CA ALA A 16 1.13 4.01 6.94
C ALA A 16 -0.40 3.81 6.73
N LEU A 17 -0.79 3.67 5.47
CA LEU A 17 -2.17 3.36 5.12
C LEU A 17 -2.50 1.91 5.50
N GLN A 18 -3.69 1.73 6.03
CA GLN A 18 -4.25 0.45 6.44
C GLN A 18 -5.39 0.07 5.48
N VAL A 19 -5.70 -1.22 5.36
CA VAL A 19 -6.82 -1.67 4.51
C VAL A 19 -8.14 -1.03 4.94
N LEU A 20 -8.30 -0.73 6.24
CA LEU A 20 -9.43 0.02 6.79
C LEU A 20 -9.62 1.43 6.21
N ASP A 21 -8.56 2.05 5.72
CA ASP A 21 -8.62 3.37 5.11
C ASP A 21 -9.31 3.34 3.74
N ALA A 22 -9.46 2.16 3.12
CA ALA A 22 -9.91 2.02 1.74
C ALA A 22 -11.28 2.66 1.49
N ALA A 23 -12.28 2.36 2.32
CA ALA A 23 -13.63 2.93 2.17
C ALA A 23 -13.61 4.46 2.27
N ARG A 24 -12.78 5.02 3.16
CA ARG A 24 -12.62 6.47 3.31
C ARG A 24 -11.88 7.09 2.12
N ILE A 25 -10.87 6.40 1.58
CA ILE A 25 -10.19 6.81 0.35
C ILE A 25 -11.15 6.81 -0.83
N GLU A 26 -11.95 5.75 -1.04
CA GLU A 26 -12.91 5.68 -2.14
C GLU A 26 -13.91 6.85 -2.07
N GLN A 27 -14.39 7.17 -0.87
CA GLN A 27 -15.28 8.32 -0.66
C GLN A 27 -14.61 9.64 -1.04
N LEU A 28 -13.42 9.94 -0.50
CA LEU A 28 -12.76 11.22 -0.69
C LEU A 28 -12.15 11.38 -2.09
N ALA A 29 -11.43 10.37 -2.56
CA ALA A 29 -10.79 10.37 -3.88
C ALA A 29 -11.81 10.24 -5.03
N GLY A 30 -12.98 9.65 -4.77
CA GLY A 30 -14.06 9.54 -5.73
C GLY A 30 -14.78 10.86 -6.04
N GLU A 31 -14.60 11.88 -5.20
CA GLU A 31 -15.09 13.22 -5.50
C GLU A 31 -14.47 13.77 -6.78
N LYS A 32 -15.33 14.20 -7.71
CA LYS A 32 -14.91 14.69 -9.04
C LYS A 32 -13.88 15.81 -8.96
N GLU A 33 -14.01 16.71 -7.98
CA GLU A 33 -13.10 17.84 -7.82
C GLU A 33 -11.70 17.41 -7.35
N VAL A 34 -11.59 16.34 -6.56
CA VAL A 34 -10.30 15.74 -6.18
C VAL A 34 -9.68 15.06 -7.41
N ALA A 35 -10.42 14.17 -8.05
CA ALA A 35 -9.94 13.44 -9.23
C ALA A 35 -9.50 14.37 -10.37
N ARG A 36 -10.24 15.46 -10.63
CA ARG A 36 -9.90 16.45 -11.66
C ARG A 36 -8.54 17.10 -11.44
N LEU A 37 -8.12 17.30 -10.18
CA LEU A 37 -6.88 18.00 -9.83
C LEU A 37 -5.69 17.07 -9.56
N THR A 38 -5.91 15.75 -9.60
CA THR A 38 -4.87 14.74 -9.32
C THR A 38 -4.77 13.76 -10.48
N SER A 39 -3.62 13.72 -11.14
CA SER A 39 -3.42 12.93 -12.37
C SER A 39 -3.74 11.45 -12.19
N GLY A 40 -3.28 10.84 -11.09
CA GLY A 40 -3.43 9.40 -10.82
C GLY A 40 -4.80 8.95 -10.29
N ILE A 41 -5.72 9.86 -9.98
CA ILE A 41 -7.04 9.50 -9.41
C ILE A 41 -8.10 9.47 -10.53
N PRO A 42 -8.70 8.32 -10.85
CA PRO A 42 -9.76 8.23 -11.86
C PRO A 42 -11.10 8.76 -11.34
N HIS A 43 -12.01 9.12 -12.25
CA HIS A 43 -13.40 9.41 -11.93
C HIS A 43 -14.35 8.79 -12.98
N PRO A 44 -15.38 8.02 -12.56
CA PRO A 44 -15.67 7.58 -11.19
C PRO A 44 -14.56 6.69 -10.61
N TYR A 45 -14.41 6.67 -9.29
CA TYR A 45 -13.41 5.83 -8.62
C TYR A 45 -13.83 4.37 -8.69
N PRO A 46 -13.02 3.47 -9.28
CA PRO A 46 -13.39 2.07 -9.39
C PRO A 46 -13.44 1.38 -8.02
N ARG A 47 -14.49 0.60 -7.79
CA ARG A 47 -14.64 -0.23 -6.58
C ARG A 47 -13.44 -1.16 -6.41
N GLY A 48 -12.93 -1.28 -5.19
CA GLY A 48 -11.81 -2.15 -4.85
C GLY A 48 -10.45 -1.57 -5.25
N GLN A 49 -10.41 -0.37 -5.85
CA GLN A 49 -9.15 0.25 -6.28
C GLN A 49 -8.36 0.78 -5.10
N ALA A 50 -9.02 1.25 -4.04
CA ALA A 50 -8.35 1.80 -2.87
C ALA A 50 -7.58 0.70 -2.11
N GLU A 51 -8.20 -0.46 -1.89
CA GLU A 51 -7.59 -1.64 -1.28
C GLU A 51 -6.39 -2.12 -2.10
N ARG A 52 -6.54 -2.20 -3.43
CA ARG A 52 -5.45 -2.56 -4.35
C ARG A 52 -4.32 -1.53 -4.38
N TRP A 53 -4.64 -0.27 -4.15
CA TRP A 53 -3.65 0.80 -4.08
C TRP A 53 -2.87 0.73 -2.76
N ILE A 54 -3.57 0.58 -1.62
CA ILE A 54 -2.99 0.41 -0.28
C ILE A 54 -2.08 -0.82 -0.21
N SER A 55 -2.53 -1.97 -0.74
CA SER A 55 -1.80 -3.24 -0.64
C SER A 55 -0.43 -3.22 -1.34
N ARG A 56 -0.20 -2.25 -2.25
CA ARG A 56 1.08 -2.08 -2.96
C ARG A 56 2.10 -1.24 -2.19
N HIS A 57 1.68 -0.40 -1.25
CA HIS A 57 2.58 0.58 -0.60
C HIS A 57 3.66 -0.07 0.24
N ALA A 58 3.31 -1.07 1.06
CA ALA A 58 4.29 -1.75 1.91
C ALA A 58 5.43 -2.35 1.08
N ALA A 59 5.09 -3.03 -0.02
CA ALA A 59 6.07 -3.61 -0.93
C ALA A 59 6.93 -2.54 -1.64
N ALA A 60 6.31 -1.43 -2.06
CA ALA A 60 7.01 -0.35 -2.75
C ALA A 60 7.97 0.43 -1.82
N TRP A 61 7.59 0.63 -0.55
CA TRP A 61 8.46 1.20 0.48
C TRP A 61 9.75 0.39 0.66
N LEU A 62 9.63 -0.94 0.75
CA LEU A 62 10.78 -1.83 0.97
C LEU A 62 11.70 -1.93 -0.24
N ARG A 63 11.15 -1.77 -1.44
CA ARG A 63 11.94 -1.61 -2.67
C ARG A 63 12.57 -0.23 -2.78
N GLY A 64 12.32 0.66 -1.82
CA GLY A 64 12.83 2.02 -1.82
C GLY A 64 12.19 2.90 -2.88
N GLU A 65 11.01 2.56 -3.40
CA GLU A 65 10.37 3.26 -4.54
C GLU A 65 9.53 4.44 -4.10
N VAL A 66 8.76 4.28 -3.02
CA VAL A 66 7.83 5.32 -2.56
C VAL A 66 7.55 5.19 -1.07
N ALA A 67 7.55 6.32 -0.37
CA ALA A 67 6.98 6.47 0.96
C ALA A 67 5.57 7.04 0.82
N SER A 68 4.54 6.34 1.31
CA SER A 68 3.13 6.77 1.19
C SER A 68 2.44 6.77 2.55
N TRP A 69 1.96 7.94 2.95
CA TRP A 69 1.25 8.16 4.20
C TRP A 69 -0.22 8.48 3.95
N GLY A 70 -1.08 7.95 4.81
CA GLY A 70 -2.41 8.50 5.06
C GLY A 70 -2.28 9.73 5.95
N ILE A 71 -2.96 10.81 5.58
CA ILE A 71 -3.04 12.04 6.38
C ILE A 71 -4.25 11.90 7.29
N CYS A 72 -4.04 11.79 8.61
CA CYS A 72 -5.10 11.62 9.61
C CYS A 72 -5.15 12.83 10.56
N ILE A 73 -6.33 13.15 11.09
CA ILE A 73 -6.46 14.13 12.17
C ILE A 73 -5.89 13.55 13.46
N ARG A 74 -4.95 14.27 14.09
CA ARG A 74 -4.26 13.82 15.31
C ARG A 74 -5.26 13.54 16.43
N GLY A 75 -5.08 12.40 17.12
CA GLY A 75 -5.96 11.96 18.20
C GLY A 75 -7.26 11.31 17.71
N SER A 76 -7.38 11.04 16.41
CA SER A 76 -8.49 10.30 15.81
C SER A 76 -7.99 9.40 14.68
N ASP A 77 -8.83 8.45 14.26
CA ASP A 77 -8.59 7.62 13.06
C ASP A 77 -9.13 8.26 11.78
N GLU A 78 -9.49 9.56 11.82
CA GLU A 78 -10.11 10.25 10.68
C GLU A 78 -9.08 10.53 9.58
N LEU A 79 -9.11 9.70 8.54
CA LEU A 79 -8.34 9.91 7.31
C LEU A 79 -8.96 11.02 6.46
N ILE A 80 -8.14 12.00 6.08
CA ILE A 80 -8.54 13.20 5.33
C ILE A 80 -7.88 13.32 3.95
N GLY A 81 -6.91 12.45 3.64
CA GLY A 81 -6.24 12.38 2.34
C GLY A 81 -4.96 11.54 2.40
N ALA A 82 -4.09 11.70 1.41
CA ALA A 82 -2.83 10.97 1.34
C ALA A 82 -1.69 11.83 0.79
N LEU A 83 -0.46 11.46 1.15
CA LEU A 83 0.77 12.09 0.70
C LEU A 83 1.79 11.01 0.35
N SER A 84 2.49 11.17 -0.77
CA SER A 84 3.55 10.27 -1.17
C SER A 84 4.82 11.03 -1.57
N LEU A 85 5.98 10.45 -1.23
CA LEU A 85 7.29 10.82 -1.75
C LEU A 85 7.78 9.68 -2.66
N HIS A 86 7.81 9.92 -3.97
CA HIS A 86 8.37 8.96 -4.94
C HIS A 86 9.88 9.12 -4.97
N HIS A 87 10.60 8.08 -4.64
CA HIS A 87 12.04 8.13 -4.45
C HIS A 87 12.77 7.95 -5.78
N ASP A 88 13.86 8.69 -5.91
CA ASP A 88 14.87 8.53 -6.94
C ASP A 88 16.23 8.51 -6.22
N GLU A 89 16.49 7.37 -5.57
CA GLU A 89 17.63 7.15 -4.68
C GLU A 89 18.98 7.39 -5.37
N PRO A 90 19.22 6.93 -6.63
CA PRO A 90 20.48 7.19 -7.32
C PRO A 90 20.79 8.68 -7.50
N HIS A 91 19.76 9.53 -7.53
CA HIS A 91 19.88 10.98 -7.66
C HIS A 91 19.63 11.73 -6.34
N GLN A 92 19.44 11.02 -5.23
CA GLN A 92 19.10 11.57 -3.92
C GLN A 92 17.94 12.58 -3.99
N ARG A 93 16.91 12.24 -4.77
CA ARG A 93 15.75 13.10 -5.02
C ARG A 93 14.46 12.37 -4.63
N ALA A 94 13.45 13.14 -4.25
CA ALA A 94 12.07 12.64 -4.17
C ALA A 94 11.09 13.55 -4.91
N GLU A 95 9.96 13.00 -5.38
CA GLU A 95 8.82 13.76 -5.88
C GLU A 95 7.66 13.69 -4.90
N LEU A 96 7.27 14.86 -4.37
CA LEU A 96 6.14 15.05 -3.47
C LEU A 96 4.83 15.10 -4.26
N SER A 97 3.88 14.28 -3.83
CA SER A 97 2.49 14.32 -4.27
C SER A 97 1.56 14.25 -3.06
N TYR A 98 0.42 14.93 -3.11
CA TYR A 98 -0.59 14.88 -2.06
C TYR A 98 -1.97 15.22 -2.60
N TRP A 99 -3.00 14.78 -1.89
CA TRP A 99 -4.38 15.18 -2.11
C TRP A 99 -5.14 15.12 -0.78
N LEU A 100 -6.23 15.89 -0.69
CA LEU A 100 -7.15 15.91 0.44
C LEU A 100 -8.58 15.85 -0.06
N GLY A 101 -9.48 15.28 0.74
CA GLY A 101 -10.93 15.41 0.55
C GLY A 101 -11.37 16.88 0.52
N THR A 102 -12.44 17.20 -0.21
CA THR A 102 -12.81 18.61 -0.46
C THR A 102 -13.21 19.35 0.81
N ASP A 103 -13.82 18.65 1.77
CA ASP A 103 -14.19 19.17 3.09
C ASP A 103 -12.99 19.71 3.88
N TYR A 104 -11.78 19.20 3.61
CA TYR A 104 -10.55 19.55 4.32
C TYR A 104 -9.70 20.61 3.60
N TRP A 105 -10.18 21.13 2.47
CA TRP A 105 -9.49 22.19 1.74
C TRP A 105 -9.55 23.52 2.50
N HIS A 106 -8.59 24.41 2.23
CA HIS A 106 -8.52 25.75 2.82
C HIS A 106 -8.30 25.83 4.34
N GLN A 107 -8.09 24.70 5.01
CA GLN A 107 -7.86 24.63 6.46
C GLN A 107 -6.37 24.52 6.85
N GLY A 108 -5.47 24.54 5.85
CA GLY A 108 -4.01 24.48 6.05
C GLY A 108 -3.44 23.06 6.23
N TYR A 109 -4.27 22.02 6.22
CA TYR A 109 -3.82 20.63 6.39
C TYR A 109 -2.81 20.17 5.33
N ALA A 110 -3.01 20.51 4.06
CA ALA A 110 -2.07 20.14 3.01
C ALA A 110 -0.69 20.78 3.22
N SER A 111 -0.65 22.02 3.71
CA SER A 111 0.61 22.71 4.00
C SER A 111 1.33 22.06 5.19
N GLU A 112 0.59 21.70 6.23
CA GLU A 112 1.15 21.02 7.41
C GLU A 112 1.66 19.61 7.10
N ALA A 113 0.89 18.81 6.34
CA ALA A 113 1.31 17.49 5.88
C ALA A 113 2.55 17.56 4.98
N ALA A 114 2.57 18.48 4.01
CA ALA A 114 3.72 18.69 3.14
C ALA A 114 4.96 19.13 3.94
N ALA A 115 4.81 20.05 4.89
CA ALA A 115 5.91 20.46 5.77
C ALA A 115 6.49 19.29 6.57
N ALA A 116 5.64 18.40 7.10
CA ALA A 116 6.08 17.20 7.79
C ALA A 116 6.88 16.26 6.89
N ALA A 117 6.39 16.04 5.66
CA ALA A 117 7.09 15.24 4.67
C ALA A 117 8.45 15.84 4.28
N LEU A 118 8.55 17.17 4.15
CA LEU A 118 9.83 17.85 3.87
C LEU A 118 10.82 17.71 5.03
N ALA A 119 10.35 17.81 6.28
CA ALA A 119 11.19 17.62 7.45
C ALA A 119 11.79 16.20 7.48
N TRP A 120 10.98 15.20 7.15
CA TRP A 120 11.48 13.83 6.99
C TRP A 120 12.43 13.69 5.80
N ALA A 121 12.05 14.24 4.63
CA ALA A 121 12.77 14.10 3.37
C ALA A 121 14.20 14.69 3.45
N PHE A 122 14.34 15.92 3.96
CA PHE A 122 15.64 16.58 4.09
C PHE A 122 16.36 16.21 5.39
N GLY A 123 15.64 15.73 6.41
CA GLY A 123 16.20 15.23 7.66
C GLY A 123 16.62 13.76 7.55
N PRO A 124 15.92 12.82 8.23
CA PRO A 124 16.31 11.40 8.28
C PRO A 124 16.46 10.71 6.92
N ALA A 125 15.66 11.06 5.91
CA ALA A 125 15.73 10.41 4.61
C ALA A 125 16.92 10.88 3.75
N GLY A 126 17.52 12.02 4.08
CA GLY A 126 18.78 12.43 3.45
C GLY A 126 18.70 12.96 2.02
N TYR A 127 17.52 13.29 1.47
CA TYR A 127 17.42 13.80 0.10
C TYR A 127 18.09 15.17 -0.11
N GLN A 128 18.67 15.39 -1.29
CA GLN A 128 19.24 16.68 -1.70
C GLN A 128 18.22 17.59 -2.37
N LYS A 129 17.16 17.00 -2.96
CA LYS A 129 16.12 17.73 -3.67
C LYS A 129 14.76 17.07 -3.50
N VAL A 130 13.75 17.87 -3.24
CA VAL A 130 12.34 17.47 -3.37
C VAL A 130 11.74 18.22 -4.55
N THR A 131 11.03 17.49 -5.41
CA THR A 131 10.30 18.04 -6.55
C THR A 131 8.80 17.91 -6.35
N ALA A 132 8.01 18.67 -7.09
CA ALA A 132 6.58 18.47 -7.19
C ALA A 132 6.09 18.87 -8.59
N SER A 133 5.03 18.21 -9.03
CA SER A 133 4.37 18.51 -10.30
C SER A 133 2.92 18.92 -10.03
N VAL A 134 2.49 20.04 -10.62
CA VAL A 134 1.16 20.62 -10.36
C VAL A 134 0.50 20.97 -11.69
N TYR A 135 -0.75 20.56 -11.91
CA TYR A 135 -1.51 21.07 -13.05
C TYR A 135 -1.55 22.59 -12.99
N ALA A 136 -1.22 23.28 -14.08
CA ALA A 136 -1.14 24.75 -14.07
C ALA A 136 -2.46 25.44 -13.65
N ALA A 137 -3.60 24.76 -13.85
CA ALA A 137 -4.91 25.22 -13.38
C ALA A 137 -5.11 25.11 -11.86
N ASN A 138 -4.31 24.29 -11.15
CA ASN A 138 -4.38 24.09 -9.71
C ASN A 138 -3.58 25.16 -8.94
N VAL A 139 -4.02 26.41 -9.07
CA VAL A 139 -3.39 27.59 -8.44
C VAL A 139 -3.21 27.45 -6.92
N ARG A 140 -4.10 26.69 -6.26
CA ARG A 140 -4.04 26.43 -4.81
C ARG A 140 -2.79 25.65 -4.43
N SER A 141 -2.45 24.61 -5.19
CA SER A 141 -1.26 23.81 -4.99
C SER A 141 0.01 24.59 -5.35
N SER A 142 0.00 25.36 -6.44
CA SER A 142 1.15 26.21 -6.81
C SER A 142 1.48 27.23 -5.71
N ARG A 143 0.47 27.94 -5.18
CA ARG A 143 0.64 28.88 -4.05
C ARG A 143 1.06 28.20 -2.75
N LEU A 144 0.72 26.94 -2.55
CA LEU A 144 1.17 26.18 -1.40
C LEU A 144 2.67 25.91 -1.52
N LEU A 145 3.12 25.38 -2.67
CA LEU A 145 4.54 25.08 -2.91
C LEU A 145 5.40 26.34 -2.79
N GLU A 146 4.98 27.45 -3.38
CA GLU A 146 5.65 28.74 -3.26
C GLU A 146 5.80 29.18 -1.80
N ARG A 147 4.74 29.09 -0.99
CA ARG A 147 4.79 29.46 0.44
C ARG A 147 5.66 28.52 1.28
N LEU A 148 5.80 27.26 0.88
CA LEU A 148 6.74 26.33 1.52
C LEU A 148 8.20 26.65 1.15
N GLY A 149 8.43 27.42 0.08
CA GLY A 149 9.76 27.81 -0.40
C GLY A 149 10.24 27.04 -1.62
N PHE A 150 9.35 26.31 -2.32
CA PHE A 150 9.72 25.71 -3.61
C PHE A 150 9.89 26.79 -4.67
N VAL A 151 10.84 26.55 -5.56
CA VAL A 151 11.08 27.36 -6.75
C VAL A 151 10.43 26.69 -7.96
N ARG A 152 9.76 27.49 -8.80
CA ARG A 152 9.21 27.01 -10.08
C ARG A 152 10.35 26.82 -11.08
N GLU A 153 10.51 25.60 -11.55
CA GLU A 153 11.58 25.21 -12.49
C GLU A 153 11.13 25.24 -13.96
N GLY A 154 9.81 25.21 -14.21
CA GLY A 154 9.30 25.32 -15.58
C GLY A 154 7.81 25.05 -15.76
N LEU A 155 7.38 25.14 -17.02
CA LEU A 155 6.03 24.78 -17.48
C LEU A 155 6.15 23.80 -18.66
N GLN A 156 5.61 22.60 -18.48
CA GLN A 156 5.50 21.60 -19.53
C GLN A 156 4.12 21.73 -20.18
N ARG A 157 4.09 22.23 -21.42
CA ARG A 157 2.83 22.47 -22.16
C ARG A 157 2.26 21.16 -22.68
N ARG A 158 0.95 20.93 -22.49
CA ARG A 158 0.22 19.73 -22.92
C ARG A 158 0.92 18.42 -22.50
N GLN A 159 1.42 18.37 -21.27
CA GLN A 159 2.23 17.26 -20.77
C GLN A 159 1.39 16.02 -20.42
N ILE A 160 0.18 16.21 -19.90
CA ILE A 160 -0.66 15.12 -19.40
C ILE A 160 -2.00 15.14 -20.12
N ASN A 161 -2.41 13.99 -20.66
CA ASN A 161 -3.77 13.75 -21.11
C ASN A 161 -4.56 13.10 -19.96
N LYS A 162 -5.64 13.75 -19.53
CA LYS A 162 -6.59 13.19 -18.57
C LYS A 162 -7.98 13.29 -19.17
N ASP A 163 -8.64 12.16 -19.34
CA ASP A 163 -10.01 12.07 -19.87
C ASP A 163 -10.19 12.79 -21.22
N GLY A 164 -9.17 12.71 -22.09
CA GLY A 164 -9.17 13.35 -23.42
C GLY A 164 -8.76 14.82 -23.41
N ILE A 165 -8.50 15.41 -22.25
CA ILE A 165 -8.12 16.82 -22.09
C ILE A 165 -6.61 16.90 -21.83
N TRP A 166 -5.91 17.71 -22.62
CA TRP A 166 -4.49 17.97 -22.43
C TRP A 166 -4.26 19.11 -21.44
N HIS A 167 -3.44 18.85 -20.42
CA HIS A 167 -3.13 19.78 -19.34
C HIS A 167 -1.66 20.19 -19.36
N ASP A 168 -1.43 21.46 -19.03
CA ASP A 168 -0.09 21.97 -18.73
C ASP A 168 0.31 21.62 -17.30
N LEU A 169 1.60 21.32 -17.10
CA LEU A 169 2.16 20.89 -15.83
C LEU A 169 3.29 21.83 -15.39
N GLU A 170 3.13 22.46 -14.24
CA GLU A 170 4.18 23.22 -13.59
C GLU A 170 5.12 22.26 -12.85
N ARG A 171 6.43 22.48 -13.00
CA ARG A 171 7.47 21.76 -12.28
C ARG A 171 8.05 22.65 -11.20
N TRP A 172 8.18 22.09 -10.01
CA TRP A 172 8.69 22.76 -8.82
C TRP A 172 9.82 21.95 -8.20
N GLY A 173 10.78 22.63 -7.62
CA GLY A 173 11.92 22.04 -6.92
C GLY A 173 12.26 22.81 -5.66
N MET A 174 12.75 22.10 -4.65
CA MET A 174 13.37 22.67 -3.46
C MET A 174 14.65 21.90 -3.19
N LEU A 175 15.74 22.62 -3.01
CA LEU A 175 17.04 22.09 -2.61
C LEU A 175 17.14 22.03 -1.08
N ARG A 176 18.03 21.16 -0.59
CA ARG A 176 18.32 21.04 0.85
C ARG A 176 18.74 22.37 1.46
N GLU A 177 19.57 23.15 0.79
CA GLU A 177 20.08 24.43 1.29
C GLU A 177 18.96 25.49 1.35
N GLU A 178 18.04 25.45 0.38
CA GLU A 178 16.85 26.31 0.37
C GLU A 178 15.93 25.95 1.54
N TYR A 179 15.71 24.66 1.80
CA TYR A 179 14.96 24.21 2.96
C TYR A 179 15.59 24.67 4.28
N GLN A 180 16.92 24.55 4.42
CA GLN A 180 17.65 25.03 5.59
C GLN A 180 17.52 26.54 5.78
N ALA A 181 17.57 27.31 4.68
CA ALA A 181 17.38 28.76 4.73
C ALA A 181 15.95 29.14 5.17
N VAL A 182 14.93 28.42 4.68
CA VAL A 182 13.53 28.62 5.07
C VAL A 182 13.31 28.29 6.56
N LEU A 183 13.93 27.22 7.06
CA LEU A 183 13.92 26.87 8.49
C LEU A 183 14.58 27.97 9.35
N ALA A 184 15.77 28.43 8.95
CA ALA A 184 16.50 29.48 9.67
C ALA A 184 15.73 30.82 9.70
N ALA A 185 14.93 31.10 8.67
CA ALA A 185 14.07 32.27 8.60
C ALA A 185 12.78 32.15 9.45
N GLY A 186 12.53 31.01 10.11
CA GLY A 186 11.37 30.81 10.98
C GLY A 186 10.05 30.73 10.23
N ASN A 187 10.02 30.10 9.05
CA ASN A 187 8.78 29.94 8.29
C ASN A 187 7.73 29.17 9.11
N ARG A 188 6.65 29.87 9.46
CA ARG A 188 5.54 29.37 10.29
C ARG A 188 4.78 28.16 9.71
N LEU A 189 4.97 27.85 8.43
CA LEU A 189 4.39 26.65 7.82
C LEU A 189 5.20 25.40 8.12
N LEU A 190 6.48 25.54 8.48
CA LEU A 190 7.30 24.44 8.98
C LEU A 190 7.01 24.29 10.47
N CYS A 191 6.42 23.15 10.85
CA CYS A 191 6.09 22.84 12.23
C CYS A 191 7.16 21.94 12.85
N GLU A 192 7.17 21.84 14.19
CA GLU A 192 7.87 20.75 14.86
C GLU A 192 7.20 19.43 14.46
N VAL A 193 8.02 18.50 13.95
CA VAL A 193 7.59 17.18 13.51
C VAL A 193 8.25 16.18 14.42
N THR A 194 7.44 15.43 15.15
CA THR A 194 7.94 14.25 15.87
C THR A 194 7.93 13.09 14.90
N ILE A 195 9.07 12.44 14.74
CA ILE A 195 9.24 11.27 13.90
C ILE A 195 9.26 10.09 14.85
N ASP A 196 8.11 9.44 14.99
CA ASP A 196 7.98 8.28 15.83
C ASP A 196 8.50 7.07 15.06
N HIS A 197 9.63 6.57 15.54
CA HIS A 197 10.05 5.20 15.33
C HIS A 197 9.46 4.41 16.49
N GLU A 198 8.22 3.92 16.36
CA GLU A 198 7.78 2.86 17.29
C GLU A 198 8.86 1.78 17.31
N GLU A 199 9.12 1.20 18.49
CA GLU A 199 10.04 0.06 18.61
C GLU A 199 9.55 -1.01 17.63
N GLU A 200 10.21 -1.10 16.47
CA GLU A 200 9.78 -1.99 15.41
C GLU A 200 9.77 -3.41 16.00
N PRO A 201 8.64 -4.13 15.94
CA PRO A 201 8.64 -5.51 16.39
C PRO A 201 9.74 -6.24 15.62
N MET A 202 10.54 -7.02 16.34
CA MET A 202 11.65 -7.80 15.74
C MET A 202 11.17 -8.62 14.54
N ILE A 203 9.90 -9.05 14.56
CA ILE A 203 9.22 -9.73 13.47
C ILE A 203 8.26 -8.76 12.78
N THR A 204 8.50 -8.49 11.50
CA THR A 204 7.74 -7.49 10.70
C THR A 204 6.64 -8.10 9.82
N GLY A 205 6.46 -9.43 9.87
CA GLY A 205 5.42 -10.14 9.13
C GLY A 205 5.79 -11.60 8.86
N ILE A 206 4.88 -12.31 8.18
CA ILE A 206 5.13 -13.65 7.64
C ILE A 206 5.73 -13.48 6.24
N ALA A 207 6.89 -14.07 5.98
CA ALA A 207 7.50 -14.04 4.65
C ALA A 207 6.90 -15.14 3.75
N HIS A 208 6.84 -16.36 4.26
CA HIS A 208 6.31 -17.50 3.53
C HIS A 208 5.77 -18.59 4.44
N LEU A 209 4.89 -19.42 3.87
CA LEU A 209 4.50 -20.72 4.40
C LEU A 209 5.21 -21.82 3.60
N CYS A 210 5.86 -22.74 4.30
CA CYS A 210 6.51 -23.90 3.69
C CYS A 210 5.57 -25.10 3.67
N LEU A 211 5.33 -25.66 2.48
CA LEU A 211 4.58 -26.89 2.28
C LEU A 211 5.48 -27.98 1.71
N ARG A 212 5.37 -29.16 2.29
CA ARG A 212 5.91 -30.39 1.73
C ARG A 212 4.77 -31.15 1.07
N VAL A 213 4.96 -31.56 -0.18
CA VAL A 213 3.89 -32.17 -0.99
C VAL A 213 4.36 -33.48 -1.61
N ALA A 214 3.44 -34.43 -1.74
CA ALA A 214 3.73 -35.72 -2.35
C ALA A 214 3.96 -35.61 -3.88
N ASP A 215 3.33 -34.62 -4.51
CA ASP A 215 3.45 -34.36 -5.95
C ASP A 215 3.57 -32.84 -6.18
N LEU A 216 4.77 -32.42 -6.59
CA LEU A 216 5.10 -31.01 -6.80
C LEU A 216 4.32 -30.41 -7.97
N GLU A 217 4.20 -31.12 -9.10
CA GLU A 217 3.52 -30.60 -10.29
C GLU A 217 2.02 -30.43 -10.03
N ARG A 218 1.38 -31.44 -9.42
CA ARG A 218 -0.03 -31.40 -9.03
C ARG A 218 -0.31 -30.24 -8.08
N SER A 219 0.55 -30.04 -7.09
CA SER A 219 0.40 -28.99 -6.08
C SER A 219 0.61 -27.61 -6.70
N VAL A 220 1.67 -27.43 -7.48
CA VAL A 220 1.93 -26.16 -8.16
C VAL A 220 0.80 -25.79 -9.12
N ARG A 221 0.25 -26.76 -9.85
CA ARG A 221 -0.94 -26.54 -10.68
C ARG A 221 -2.15 -26.07 -9.85
N PHE A 222 -2.41 -26.70 -8.71
CA PHE A 222 -3.49 -26.31 -7.82
C PHE A 222 -3.34 -24.86 -7.32
N TYR A 223 -2.17 -24.49 -6.79
CA TYR A 223 -1.97 -23.14 -6.26
C TYR A 223 -1.84 -22.08 -7.38
N HIS A 224 -1.16 -22.39 -8.48
CA HIS A 224 -0.96 -21.45 -9.60
C HIS A 224 -2.22 -21.28 -10.45
N GLU A 225 -2.70 -22.38 -11.05
CA GLU A 225 -3.80 -22.32 -12.02
C GLU A 225 -5.15 -22.34 -11.28
N GLY A 226 -5.24 -23.12 -10.21
CA GLY A 226 -6.44 -23.23 -9.39
C GLY A 226 -6.71 -21.97 -8.58
N LEU A 227 -5.78 -21.57 -7.71
CA LEU A 227 -5.95 -20.38 -6.85
C LEU A 227 -5.49 -19.06 -7.50
N GLY A 228 -4.81 -19.10 -8.64
CA GLY A 228 -4.37 -17.90 -9.36
C GLY A 228 -3.08 -17.26 -8.83
N MET A 229 -2.31 -17.95 -7.99
CA MET A 229 -1.04 -17.43 -7.47
C MET A 229 0.01 -17.35 -8.56
N ALA A 230 0.78 -16.27 -8.66
CA ALA A 230 1.83 -16.16 -9.68
C ALA A 230 3.06 -17.01 -9.30
N LYS A 231 3.70 -17.67 -10.29
CA LYS A 231 5.01 -18.31 -10.08
C LYS A 231 6.07 -17.24 -9.88
N ALA A 232 6.83 -17.32 -8.80
CA ALA A 232 7.95 -16.42 -8.53
C ALA A 232 9.25 -17.00 -9.09
N PHE A 233 9.82 -18.00 -8.42
CA PHE A 233 11.02 -18.70 -8.88
C PHE A 233 10.98 -20.19 -8.48
N GLU A 234 11.76 -21.01 -9.18
CA GLU A 234 11.83 -22.45 -9.00
C GLU A 234 13.18 -22.87 -8.42
N PHE A 235 13.19 -24.00 -7.71
CA PHE A 235 14.40 -24.68 -7.28
C PHE A 235 14.66 -25.91 -8.12
N ARG A 236 15.84 -25.95 -8.71
CA ARG A 236 16.34 -27.09 -9.48
C ARG A 236 17.67 -27.57 -8.92
N ARG A 237 17.88 -28.88 -8.95
CA ARG A 237 19.21 -29.48 -8.71
C ARG A 237 20.12 -29.23 -9.92
N GLU A 238 21.40 -29.54 -9.77
CA GLU A 238 22.39 -29.40 -10.86
C GLU A 238 22.03 -30.21 -12.11
N ASP A 239 21.38 -31.36 -11.94
CA ASP A 239 20.87 -32.20 -13.03
C ASP A 239 19.57 -31.68 -13.68
N GLY A 240 19.07 -30.52 -13.24
CA GLY A 240 17.85 -29.90 -13.71
C GLY A 240 16.57 -30.40 -13.05
N THR A 241 16.65 -31.35 -12.10
CA THR A 241 15.48 -31.89 -11.40
C THR A 241 14.78 -30.78 -10.60
N TRP A 242 13.50 -30.54 -10.92
CA TRP A 242 12.65 -29.61 -10.21
C TRP A 242 12.21 -30.20 -8.87
N PHE A 243 12.55 -29.52 -7.78
CA PHE A 243 12.24 -30.01 -6.42
C PHE A 243 11.54 -28.97 -5.54
N GLY A 244 11.39 -27.73 -6.00
CA GLY A 244 10.56 -26.76 -5.30
C GLY A 244 10.13 -25.54 -6.13
N GLN A 245 9.12 -24.83 -5.64
CA GLN A 245 8.52 -23.67 -6.29
C GLN A 245 8.08 -22.64 -5.25
N TYR A 246 8.44 -21.37 -5.45
CA TYR A 246 7.82 -20.24 -4.76
C TYR A 246 6.64 -19.70 -5.57
N LEU A 247 5.51 -19.49 -4.90
CA LEU A 247 4.30 -18.90 -5.44
C LEU A 247 3.96 -17.63 -4.67
N TYR A 248 3.64 -16.55 -5.37
CA TYR A 248 3.26 -15.27 -4.78
C TYR A 248 1.80 -15.32 -4.32
N ALA A 249 1.58 -15.08 -3.03
CA ALA A 249 0.29 -15.18 -2.36
C ALA A 249 -0.31 -13.81 -1.97
N GLY A 250 0.18 -12.72 -2.56
CA GLY A 250 -0.30 -11.37 -2.29
C GLY A 250 0.50 -10.62 -1.22
N GLY A 251 0.46 -9.29 -1.26
CA GLY A 251 1.24 -8.42 -0.37
C GLY A 251 2.73 -8.72 -0.44
N ARG A 252 3.31 -9.19 0.69
CA ARG A 252 4.71 -9.65 0.81
C ARG A 252 4.83 -11.16 1.07
N ASN A 253 3.74 -11.90 0.91
CA ASN A 253 3.63 -13.29 1.33
C ASN A 253 3.87 -14.25 0.16
N PHE A 254 4.51 -15.37 0.46
CA PHE A 254 4.73 -16.46 -0.49
C PHE A 254 4.29 -17.81 0.09
N ILE A 255 4.02 -18.76 -0.79
CA ILE A 255 3.97 -20.18 -0.45
C ILE A 255 5.15 -20.85 -1.15
N GLU A 256 6.00 -21.50 -0.38
CA GLU A 256 7.06 -22.35 -0.93
C GLU A 256 6.62 -23.81 -0.86
N ILE A 257 6.74 -24.50 -1.97
CA ILE A 257 6.30 -25.88 -2.12
C ILE A 257 7.51 -26.73 -2.47
N PHE A 258 7.78 -27.77 -1.68
CA PHE A 258 8.87 -28.71 -1.92
C PHE A 258 8.37 -30.15 -2.04
N ALA A 259 8.90 -30.85 -3.03
CA ALA A 259 8.63 -32.28 -3.20
C ALA A 259 9.17 -33.06 -1.99
N ALA A 260 8.36 -33.96 -1.44
CA ALA A 260 8.74 -34.80 -0.31
C ALA A 260 7.93 -36.09 -0.26
N GLU A 261 8.53 -37.14 0.31
CA GLU A 261 7.75 -38.27 0.80
C GLU A 261 7.00 -37.86 2.07
N LEU A 262 5.68 -38.04 2.04
CA LEU A 262 4.82 -37.70 3.17
C LEU A 262 4.48 -38.93 3.99
N SER A 263 4.51 -38.78 5.31
CA SER A 263 3.93 -39.77 6.23
C SER A 263 2.44 -39.49 6.45
N ALA A 264 1.73 -40.48 7.00
CA ALA A 264 0.33 -40.29 7.37
C ALA A 264 0.20 -39.14 8.39
N PRO A 265 -0.83 -38.28 8.26
CA PRO A 265 -1.18 -37.24 9.23
C PRO A 265 -1.15 -37.76 10.68
N ALA A 266 -0.40 -37.10 11.56
CA ALA A 266 -0.44 -37.43 12.99
C ALA A 266 -1.85 -37.13 13.55
N LYS A 267 -2.33 -37.95 14.48
CA LYS A 267 -3.57 -37.63 15.22
C LYS A 267 -3.32 -36.39 16.10
N GLY A 268 -4.18 -35.38 15.97
CA GLY A 268 -4.09 -34.15 16.77
C GLY A 268 -2.90 -33.25 16.40
N GLN A 269 -2.71 -32.99 15.10
CA GLN A 269 -1.63 -32.10 14.63
C GLN A 269 -1.71 -30.70 15.25
N SER A 270 -0.55 -30.10 15.49
CA SER A 270 -0.44 -28.72 15.98
C SER A 270 -0.82 -27.69 14.92
N PHE A 271 -0.56 -27.98 13.64
CA PHE A 271 -0.97 -27.13 12.53
C PHE A 271 -2.44 -27.37 12.18
N GLY A 272 -3.26 -26.31 12.22
CA GLY A 272 -4.70 -26.41 11.99
C GLY A 272 -5.12 -26.18 10.53
N HIS A 273 -4.68 -25.06 9.95
CA HIS A 273 -4.98 -24.63 8.59
C HIS A 273 -4.13 -23.40 8.23
N MET A 274 -4.07 -23.05 6.95
CA MET A 274 -3.68 -21.71 6.52
C MET A 274 -4.92 -20.89 6.16
N CYS A 275 -4.83 -19.58 6.31
CA CYS A 275 -5.91 -18.64 5.99
C CYS A 275 -5.43 -17.68 4.90
N LEU A 276 -6.19 -17.55 3.82
CA LEU A 276 -5.89 -16.70 2.67
C LEU A 276 -6.93 -15.58 2.59
N GLU A 277 -6.47 -14.34 2.59
CA GLU A 277 -7.32 -13.17 2.42
C GLU A 277 -7.79 -13.02 0.98
N VAL A 278 -9.07 -12.64 0.80
CA VAL A 278 -9.70 -12.42 -0.51
C VAL A 278 -10.49 -11.12 -0.52
N ASP A 279 -10.53 -10.43 -1.66
CA ASP A 279 -11.20 -9.13 -1.82
C ASP A 279 -12.74 -9.26 -1.88
N ASP A 280 -13.22 -10.21 -2.68
CA ASP A 280 -14.63 -10.58 -2.76
C ASP A 280 -14.78 -12.10 -2.60
N ILE A 281 -15.23 -12.52 -1.41
CA ILE A 281 -15.34 -13.94 -1.08
C ILE A 281 -16.37 -14.67 -1.95
N ASN A 282 -17.47 -14.00 -2.35
CA ASN A 282 -18.50 -14.66 -3.16
C ASN A 282 -17.99 -14.86 -4.59
N ALA A 283 -17.40 -13.82 -5.17
CA ALA A 283 -16.80 -13.91 -6.51
C ALA A 283 -15.63 -14.91 -6.54
N THR A 284 -14.84 -14.97 -5.46
CA THR A 284 -13.75 -15.93 -5.31
C THR A 284 -14.28 -17.37 -5.27
N VAL A 285 -15.25 -17.66 -4.39
CA VAL A 285 -15.84 -19.00 -4.27
C VAL A 285 -16.49 -19.44 -5.59
N GLU A 286 -17.22 -18.56 -6.27
CA GLU A 286 -17.79 -18.85 -7.58
C GLU A 286 -16.71 -19.19 -8.62
N THR A 287 -15.62 -18.41 -8.65
CA THR A 287 -14.49 -18.62 -9.57
C THR A 287 -13.79 -19.95 -9.31
N LEU A 288 -13.53 -20.29 -8.04
CA LEU A 288 -12.89 -21.55 -7.67
C LEU A 288 -13.76 -22.76 -8.05
N ARG A 289 -15.07 -22.69 -7.82
CA ARG A 289 -16.02 -23.74 -8.23
C ARG A 289 -16.04 -23.92 -9.75
N LYS A 290 -16.00 -22.83 -10.53
CA LYS A 290 -15.88 -22.89 -12.00
C LYS A 290 -14.58 -23.54 -12.47
N ARG A 291 -13.50 -23.44 -11.68
CA ARG A 291 -12.21 -24.12 -11.92
C ARG A 291 -12.21 -25.58 -11.44
N GLY A 292 -13.33 -26.08 -10.94
CA GLY A 292 -13.45 -27.46 -10.44
C GLY A 292 -12.88 -27.68 -9.05
N ILE A 293 -12.62 -26.61 -8.28
CA ILE A 293 -12.17 -26.71 -6.89
C ILE A 293 -13.40 -26.78 -5.98
N GLU A 294 -13.43 -27.79 -5.11
CA GLU A 294 -14.48 -27.91 -4.09
C GLU A 294 -14.24 -26.88 -2.98
N VAL A 295 -15.27 -26.07 -2.71
CA VAL A 295 -15.24 -25.03 -1.68
C VAL A 295 -16.57 -25.01 -0.95
N SER A 296 -16.53 -24.91 0.38
CA SER A 296 -17.73 -24.81 1.22
C SER A 296 -18.58 -23.58 0.89
N GLU A 297 -19.82 -23.56 1.37
CA GLU A 297 -20.62 -22.34 1.37
C GLU A 297 -19.94 -21.22 2.16
N VAL A 298 -20.19 -19.99 1.73
CA VAL A 298 -19.76 -18.76 2.42
C VAL A 298 -20.59 -18.60 3.69
N LYS A 299 -19.94 -18.32 4.81
CA LYS A 299 -20.60 -18.07 6.10
C LYS A 299 -19.93 -16.94 6.86
N MET A 300 -20.69 -16.29 7.74
CA MET A 300 -20.15 -15.29 8.67
C MET A 300 -19.50 -15.99 9.88
N GLY A 301 -18.26 -15.63 10.19
CA GLY A 301 -17.52 -16.06 11.36
C GLY A 301 -17.93 -15.32 12.64
N SER A 302 -17.57 -15.88 13.80
CA SER A 302 -17.76 -15.24 15.11
C SER A 302 -16.80 -14.06 15.35
N ASP A 303 -15.83 -13.89 14.47
CA ASP A 303 -14.94 -12.74 14.36
C ASP A 303 -15.47 -11.67 13.41
N HIS A 304 -16.72 -11.82 12.93
CA HIS A 304 -17.36 -10.91 11.98
C HIS A 304 -16.66 -10.84 10.61
N ALA A 305 -15.89 -11.85 10.22
CA ALA A 305 -15.37 -11.96 8.86
C ALA A 305 -16.13 -13.03 8.07
N TRP A 306 -16.21 -12.86 6.75
CA TRP A 306 -16.70 -13.92 5.88
C TRP A 306 -15.65 -15.02 5.75
N GLN A 307 -16.10 -16.28 5.76
CA GLN A 307 -15.22 -17.42 5.57
C GLN A 307 -15.82 -18.48 4.64
N ALA A 308 -14.94 -19.15 3.91
CA ALA A 308 -15.22 -20.37 3.15
C ALA A 308 -14.00 -21.31 3.24
N TRP A 309 -14.19 -22.60 3.05
CA TRP A 309 -13.16 -23.60 3.31
C TRP A 309 -12.93 -24.50 2.10
N LEU A 310 -11.67 -24.83 1.84
CA LEU A 310 -11.25 -25.82 0.86
C LEU A 310 -10.06 -26.64 1.39
N THR A 311 -9.61 -27.60 0.59
CA THR A 311 -8.48 -28.46 0.91
C THR A 311 -7.56 -28.59 -0.30
N ASP A 312 -6.25 -28.52 -0.06
CA ASP A 312 -5.27 -28.71 -1.12
C ASP A 312 -5.09 -30.20 -1.49
N PRO A 313 -4.32 -30.54 -2.53
CA PRO A 313 -4.16 -31.92 -2.99
C PRO A 313 -3.53 -32.88 -1.95
N ASP A 314 -2.90 -32.36 -0.91
CA ASP A 314 -2.22 -33.12 0.13
C ASP A 314 -2.99 -33.10 1.47
N GLY A 315 -4.23 -32.56 1.46
CA GLY A 315 -5.11 -32.58 2.62
C GLY A 315 -4.98 -31.38 3.56
N ASN A 316 -4.18 -30.37 3.20
CA ASN A 316 -4.02 -29.17 4.02
C ASN A 316 -5.30 -28.32 3.93
N ARG A 317 -5.84 -27.96 5.09
CA ARG A 317 -7.02 -27.11 5.17
C ARG A 317 -6.65 -25.66 4.85
N ILE A 318 -7.47 -25.05 4.01
CA ILE A 318 -7.34 -23.64 3.62
C ILE A 318 -8.65 -22.93 3.95
N GLU A 319 -8.58 -21.87 4.74
CA GLU A 319 -9.66 -20.90 4.91
C GLU A 319 -9.48 -19.77 3.90
N LEU A 320 -10.57 -19.37 3.25
CA LEU A 320 -10.68 -18.10 2.53
C LEU A 320 -11.33 -17.10 3.47
N HIS A 321 -10.71 -15.94 3.64
CA HIS A 321 -11.14 -14.90 4.58
C HIS A 321 -11.47 -13.61 3.84
N GLY A 322 -12.73 -13.19 3.93
CA GLY A 322 -13.19 -11.91 3.40
C GLY A 322 -13.50 -10.94 4.54
N TYR A 323 -12.79 -9.83 4.60
CA TYR A 323 -13.00 -8.84 5.65
C TYR A 323 -14.37 -8.15 5.57
N THR A 324 -14.91 -7.80 6.74
CA THR A 324 -15.98 -6.81 6.89
C THR A 324 -15.46 -5.63 7.71
N PRO A 325 -16.13 -4.47 7.69
CA PRO A 325 -15.75 -3.35 8.57
C PRO A 325 -15.76 -3.70 10.06
N GLU A 326 -16.58 -4.68 10.48
CA GLU A 326 -16.71 -5.11 11.87
C GLU A 326 -15.76 -6.27 12.25
N ALA A 327 -14.95 -6.76 11.29
CA ALA A 327 -14.06 -7.90 11.51
C ALA A 327 -13.06 -7.63 12.65
N LYS A 328 -12.96 -8.57 13.60
CA LYS A 328 -12.12 -8.40 14.80
C LYS A 328 -10.64 -8.28 14.50
N GLN A 329 -10.14 -9.05 13.52
CA GLN A 329 -8.75 -8.95 13.07
C GLN A 329 -8.47 -7.54 12.54
N LEU A 330 -9.39 -7.04 11.70
CA LEU A 330 -9.27 -5.71 11.11
C LEU A 330 -9.26 -4.61 12.18
N ALA A 331 -10.14 -4.70 13.18
CA ALA A 331 -10.19 -3.78 14.32
C ALA A 331 -8.95 -3.83 15.23
N SER A 332 -8.12 -4.87 15.12
CA SER A 332 -6.92 -5.10 15.96
C SER A 332 -5.63 -4.59 15.32
N ILE A 333 -5.64 -4.18 14.05
CA ILE A 333 -4.48 -3.63 13.32
C ILE A 333 -4.34 -2.12 13.65
N ARG A 334 -4.35 -1.76 14.94
CA ARG A 334 -4.20 -0.37 15.38
C ARG A 334 -2.74 0.03 15.49
#